data_AF-A0A245ZJG7-F1
#
_entry.id   AF-A0A245ZJG7-F1
#
_cell.length_a   1.000
_cell.length_b   1.000
_cell.length_c   1.000
_cell.angle_alpha   90.00
_cell.angle_beta   90.00
_cell.angle_gamma   90.00
#
_symmetry.space_group_name_H-M   'P 1'
#
loop_
_entity.id
_entity.type
_entity.pdbx_description
1 polymer ?
#
loop_
_entity_poly.entity_id
_entity_poly.type
_entity_poly.pdbx_seq_one_letter_code
_entity_poly.pdbx_strand_id
1 'polypeptide(L)'
;MTARPALDDRPLPTWRPRRILITRSARGFAHGRAIMERAGALGFDVVELPGDRLTLDLPGDPRQAYAAAKSTLAIVVAPPSKRKLQPIAPSADWRVDLAEGCPAHCSYCYLAGSLKGPPITRAYANLDEILGALPAYLGQGTITSRSQARAHEGTTFEASCYTDPLALEPITGSLSAAIAWFGGWQADAQLRFTSKFADVSALLPLDHAGRTRMRASINPPAFARFEGGTARASQRLAALRQMVLAGYPVGLTIAPIIAASGWEEAYGALIDDAAAHLAGLPALDLTVELITHRFTPGSKAVLDSWYPGSALDMTGLNRTTKRTKFGSEKQVYDAATMRALRAFFERRIADALPAARILYWT
;
A
#
# COMPACT_ATOMS: atom_id res chain seq x y z
N MET A 1 -17.11 10.49 -27.71
CA MET A 1 -17.53 9.42 -26.79
C MET A 1 -16.47 8.34 -26.83
N THR A 2 -15.49 8.37 -25.94
CA THR A 2 -14.58 7.23 -25.75
C THR A 2 -15.39 6.10 -25.10
N ALA A 3 -15.39 4.93 -25.72
CA ALA A 3 -16.07 3.76 -25.17
C ALA A 3 -15.51 3.45 -23.77
N ARG A 4 -16.38 3.12 -22.82
CA ARG A 4 -15.93 2.66 -21.49
C ARG A 4 -15.06 1.42 -21.68
N PRO A 5 -13.90 1.33 -20.99
CA PRO A 5 -13.07 0.14 -21.06
C PRO A 5 -13.89 -1.07 -20.58
N ALA A 6 -13.74 -2.20 -21.27
CA ALA A 6 -14.40 -3.44 -20.89
C ALA A 6 -13.97 -3.81 -19.45
N LEU A 7 -14.94 -4.21 -18.63
CA LEU A 7 -14.65 -4.65 -17.27
C LEU A 7 -13.81 -5.93 -17.32
N ASP A 8 -12.79 -5.99 -16.46
CA ASP A 8 -11.94 -7.17 -16.33
C ASP A 8 -12.63 -8.19 -15.40
N ASP A 9 -13.40 -9.09 -16.01
CA ASP A 9 -14.24 -10.08 -15.30
C ASP A 9 -13.45 -11.25 -14.68
N ARG A 10 -12.11 -11.21 -14.72
CA ARG A 10 -11.29 -12.25 -14.07
C ARG A 10 -11.45 -12.17 -12.55
N PRO A 11 -11.41 -13.30 -11.84
CA PRO A 11 -11.46 -13.31 -10.38
C PRO A 11 -10.40 -12.41 -9.77
N LEU A 12 -10.79 -11.66 -8.74
CA LEU A 12 -9.84 -10.88 -7.95
C LEU A 12 -8.94 -11.83 -7.15
N PRO A 13 -7.65 -11.52 -7.02
CA PRO A 13 -6.77 -12.31 -6.17
C PRO A 13 -7.14 -12.07 -4.70
N THR A 14 -7.61 -13.14 -4.05
CA THR A 14 -7.84 -13.17 -2.61
C THR A 14 -6.68 -13.88 -1.92
N TRP A 15 -6.01 -13.21 -0.99
CA TRP A 15 -4.97 -13.86 -0.21
C TRP A 15 -5.60 -14.82 0.80
N ARG A 16 -5.24 -16.10 0.71
CA ARG A 16 -5.60 -17.13 1.69
C ARG A 16 -4.32 -17.64 2.37
N PRO A 17 -3.99 -17.19 3.59
CA PRO A 17 -2.87 -17.75 4.33
C PRO A 17 -3.10 -19.24 4.61
N ARG A 18 -2.03 -20.03 4.61
CA ARG A 18 -2.06 -21.46 5.00
C ARG A 18 -2.12 -21.63 6.51
N ARG A 19 -1.72 -20.60 7.25
CA ARG A 19 -1.62 -20.62 8.70
C ARG A 19 -2.02 -19.27 9.27
N ILE A 20 -2.95 -19.28 10.22
CA ILE A 20 -3.27 -18.11 11.03
C ILE A 20 -2.86 -18.42 12.47
N LEU A 21 -2.07 -17.54 13.05
CA LEU A 21 -1.61 -17.61 14.43
C LEU A 21 -2.25 -16.47 15.22
N ILE A 22 -2.59 -16.69 16.49
CA ILE A 22 -2.89 -15.60 17.41
C ILE A 22 -2.04 -15.72 18.68
N THR A 23 -1.43 -14.62 19.10
CA THR A 23 -0.64 -14.62 20.32
C THR A 23 -1.50 -14.57 21.58
N ARG A 24 -0.94 -14.97 22.72
CA ARG A 24 -1.64 -14.96 24.01
C ARG A 24 -2.24 -13.59 24.32
N SER A 25 -1.47 -12.52 24.20
CA SER A 25 -1.94 -11.18 24.54
C SER A 25 -2.97 -10.64 23.55
N ALA A 26 -2.88 -11.03 22.27
CA ALA A 26 -3.81 -10.58 21.23
C ALA A 26 -5.26 -11.06 21.47
N ARG A 27 -5.45 -12.22 22.10
CA ARG A 27 -6.77 -12.74 22.50
C ARG A 27 -7.52 -11.84 23.50
N GLY A 28 -6.77 -11.04 24.26
CA GLY A 28 -7.33 -10.09 25.22
C GLY A 28 -8.09 -8.93 24.56
N PHE A 29 -7.78 -8.58 23.31
CA PHE A 29 -8.38 -7.45 22.63
C PHE A 29 -9.64 -7.83 21.85
N ALA A 30 -10.65 -6.96 21.89
CA ALA A 30 -11.92 -7.18 21.19
C ALA A 30 -11.74 -7.35 19.69
N HIS A 31 -10.89 -6.51 19.07
CA HIS A 31 -10.59 -6.64 17.64
C HIS A 31 -9.83 -7.93 17.33
N GLY A 32 -8.92 -8.38 18.21
CA GLY A 32 -8.25 -9.68 18.08
C GLY A 32 -9.24 -10.85 18.02
N ARG A 33 -10.25 -10.87 18.90
CA ARG A 33 -11.33 -11.87 18.87
C ARG A 33 -12.19 -11.76 17.61
N ALA A 34 -12.53 -10.54 17.18
CA ALA A 34 -13.29 -10.33 15.95
C ALA A 34 -12.53 -10.82 14.69
N ILE A 35 -11.20 -10.71 14.66
CA ILE A 35 -10.38 -11.30 13.58
C ILE A 35 -10.49 -12.83 13.62
N MET A 36 -10.45 -13.46 14.80
CA MET A 36 -10.61 -14.92 14.91
C MET A 36 -11.98 -15.38 14.43
N GLU A 37 -13.04 -14.68 14.80
CA GLU A 37 -14.42 -14.98 14.37
C GLU A 37 -14.56 -14.87 12.85
N ARG A 38 -14.05 -13.79 12.24
CA ARG A 38 -14.01 -13.64 10.78
C ARG A 38 -13.20 -14.73 10.11
N ALA A 39 -12.02 -15.05 10.65
CA ALA A 39 -11.18 -16.12 10.13
C ALA A 39 -11.89 -17.49 10.17
N GLY A 40 -12.55 -17.81 11.29
CA GLY A 40 -13.33 -19.04 11.44
C GLY A 40 -14.51 -19.10 10.46
N ALA A 41 -15.24 -18.00 10.28
CA ALA A 41 -16.33 -17.91 9.30
C ALA A 41 -15.87 -18.11 7.85
N LEU A 42 -14.61 -17.77 7.55
CA LEU A 42 -13.97 -18.02 6.24
C LEU A 42 -13.38 -19.44 6.11
N GLY A 43 -13.51 -20.27 7.15
CA GLY A 43 -13.03 -21.65 7.20
C GLY A 43 -11.54 -21.79 7.51
N PHE A 44 -10.93 -20.81 8.18
CA PHE A 44 -9.54 -20.92 8.64
C PHE A 44 -9.47 -21.48 10.06
N ASP A 45 -8.55 -22.41 10.27
CA ASP A 45 -8.13 -22.82 11.61
C ASP A 45 -7.12 -21.80 12.18
N VAL A 46 -7.49 -21.16 13.29
CA VAL A 46 -6.62 -20.22 14.01
C VAL A 46 -5.87 -20.95 15.11
N VAL A 47 -4.54 -20.98 15.02
CA VAL A 47 -3.68 -21.61 16.02
C VAL A 47 -3.39 -20.61 17.15
N GLU A 48 -3.86 -20.94 18.36
CA GLU A 48 -3.58 -20.16 19.55
C GLU A 48 -2.18 -20.48 20.09
N LEU A 49 -1.34 -19.46 20.23
CA LEU A 49 0.00 -19.61 20.78
C LEU A 49 -0.01 -19.48 22.32
N PRO A 50 0.85 -20.24 23.04
CA PRO A 50 0.94 -20.17 24.50
C PRO A 50 1.52 -18.84 25.03
N GLY A 51 2.18 -18.06 24.15
CA GLY A 51 2.78 -16.77 24.47
C GLY A 51 2.83 -15.82 23.27
N ASP A 52 3.60 -14.74 23.38
CA ASP A 52 3.71 -13.70 22.34
C ASP A 52 4.89 -13.85 21.39
N ARG A 53 5.75 -14.85 21.62
CA ARG A 53 6.87 -15.14 20.73
C ARG A 53 6.38 -15.91 19.50
N LEU A 54 6.65 -15.35 18.33
CA LEU A 54 6.42 -16.01 17.05
C LEU A 54 7.61 -16.90 16.70
N THR A 55 7.52 -18.19 17.04
CA THR A 55 8.49 -19.20 16.60
C THR A 55 7.90 -19.92 15.39
N LEU A 56 8.55 -19.77 14.24
CA LEU A 56 8.18 -20.46 13.01
C LEU A 56 9.31 -21.41 12.66
N ASP A 57 8.96 -22.69 12.49
CA ASP A 57 9.85 -23.67 11.87
C ASP A 57 9.86 -23.43 10.37
N LEU A 58 10.86 -22.68 9.90
CA LEU A 58 11.02 -22.32 8.50
C LEU A 58 12.14 -23.15 7.88
N PRO A 59 11.98 -23.57 6.61
CA PRO A 59 13.03 -24.25 5.87
C PRO A 59 14.34 -23.45 5.81
N GLY A 60 15.47 -24.14 5.66
CA GLY A 60 16.78 -23.50 5.49
C GLY A 60 16.95 -22.82 4.12
N ASP A 61 16.26 -23.29 3.08
CA ASP A 61 16.27 -22.64 1.76
C ASP A 61 15.53 -21.29 1.80
N PRO A 62 16.16 -20.16 1.43
CA PRO A 62 15.56 -18.84 1.54
C PRO A 62 14.24 -18.67 0.78
N ARG A 63 14.07 -19.33 -0.37
CA ARG A 63 12.84 -19.23 -1.18
C ARG A 63 11.69 -19.97 -0.53
N GLN A 64 11.94 -21.18 -0.03
CA GLN A 64 10.95 -21.95 0.71
C GLN A 64 10.58 -21.27 2.04
N ALA A 65 11.57 -20.74 2.77
CA ALA A 65 11.35 -19.94 3.97
C ALA A 65 10.47 -18.71 3.68
N TYR A 66 10.77 -18.01 2.59
CA TYR A 66 9.99 -16.86 2.13
C TYR A 66 8.54 -17.22 1.78
N ALA A 67 8.33 -18.29 1.00
CA ALA A 67 6.99 -18.74 0.62
C ALA A 67 6.16 -19.19 1.84
N ALA A 68 6.78 -19.90 2.79
CA ALA A 68 6.15 -20.28 4.04
C ALA A 68 5.79 -19.05 4.90
N ALA A 69 6.69 -18.06 4.97
CA ALA A 69 6.43 -16.83 5.71
C ALA A 69 5.26 -16.02 5.09
N LYS A 70 5.25 -15.85 3.76
CA LYS A 70 4.20 -15.11 3.01
C LYS A 70 2.83 -15.76 3.05
N SER A 71 2.75 -17.03 3.44
CA SER A 71 1.50 -17.76 3.65
C SER A 71 1.09 -17.84 5.13
N THR A 72 1.72 -17.06 6.01
CA THR A 72 1.39 -17.00 7.44
C THR A 72 0.86 -15.62 7.83
N LEU A 73 -0.31 -15.60 8.48
CA LEU A 73 -0.85 -14.44 9.19
C LEU A 73 -0.63 -14.64 10.69
N ALA A 74 -0.08 -13.65 11.37
CA ALA A 74 -0.01 -13.62 12.83
C ALA A 74 -0.82 -12.44 13.38
N ILE A 75 -1.74 -12.71 14.29
CA ILE A 75 -2.52 -11.71 15.02
C ILE A 75 -1.74 -11.44 16.31
N VAL A 76 -1.24 -10.21 16.46
CA VAL A 76 -0.33 -9.81 17.54
C VAL A 76 -0.77 -8.49 18.16
N VAL A 77 -0.17 -8.10 19.29
CA VAL A 77 -0.33 -6.76 19.86
C VAL A 77 0.77 -5.85 19.30
N ALA A 78 0.39 -4.69 18.78
CA ALA A 78 1.36 -3.68 18.35
C ALA A 78 2.16 -3.18 19.57
N PRO A 79 3.50 -3.16 19.51
CA PRO A 79 4.31 -2.68 20.62
C PRO A 79 4.10 -1.17 20.83
N PRO A 80 4.38 -0.63 22.04
CA PRO A 80 4.23 0.81 22.33
C PRO A 80 4.96 1.73 21.34
N SER A 81 6.08 1.29 20.77
CA SER A 81 6.82 2.04 19.75
C SER A 81 6.02 2.27 18.45
N LYS A 82 5.07 1.39 18.12
CA LYS A 82 4.18 1.54 16.96
C LYS A 82 3.01 2.51 17.20
N ARG A 83 2.71 2.82 18.46
CA ARG A 83 1.76 3.87 18.87
C ARG A 83 2.40 5.25 18.97
N LYS A 84 3.73 5.34 18.82
CA LYS A 84 4.47 6.60 18.64
C LYS A 84 4.62 6.89 17.15
N LEU A 85 3.68 7.63 16.57
CA LEU A 85 3.59 7.83 15.13
C LEU A 85 4.85 8.51 14.60
N GLN A 86 5.29 8.05 13.42
CA GLN A 86 6.48 8.55 12.75
C GLN A 86 6.05 9.42 11.55
N PRO A 87 6.75 10.53 11.26
CA PRO A 87 6.52 11.25 10.02
C PRO A 87 6.75 10.39 8.79
N ILE A 88 5.98 10.61 7.73
CA ILE A 88 6.08 9.82 6.49
C ILE A 88 6.00 10.70 5.23
N ALA A 89 6.92 11.65 5.18
CA ALA A 89 7.13 12.48 4.00
C ALA A 89 7.51 11.64 2.76
N PRO A 90 7.00 11.98 1.56
CA PRO A 90 6.05 13.05 1.25
C PRO A 90 4.57 12.61 1.26
N SER A 91 4.25 11.35 1.62
CA SER A 91 2.89 10.82 1.52
C SER A 91 1.92 11.52 2.48
N ALA A 92 2.18 11.43 3.78
CA ALA A 92 1.28 11.91 4.83
C ALA A 92 2.05 12.57 5.96
N ASP A 93 1.32 13.24 6.84
CA ASP A 93 1.89 13.76 8.08
C ASP A 93 2.43 12.63 8.96
N TRP A 94 1.65 11.55 9.12
CA TRP A 94 1.98 10.48 10.05
C TRP A 94 1.76 9.09 9.46
N ARG A 95 2.62 8.13 9.83
CA ARG A 95 2.41 6.71 9.60
C ARG A 95 1.56 6.12 10.72
N VAL A 96 0.50 5.41 10.35
CA VAL A 96 -0.28 4.55 11.24
C VAL A 96 -0.18 3.11 10.73
N ASP A 97 0.28 2.18 11.56
CA ASP A 97 0.45 0.80 11.14
C ASP A 97 -0.75 -0.02 11.66
N LEU A 98 -1.59 -0.57 10.77
CA LEU A 98 -2.65 -1.53 11.12
C LEU A 98 -2.15 -2.98 11.10
N ALA A 99 -1.09 -3.20 10.33
CA ALA A 99 -0.37 -4.45 10.19
C ALA A 99 1.06 -4.17 9.69
N GLU A 100 1.91 -5.19 9.76
CA GLU A 100 3.27 -5.17 9.22
C GLU A 100 3.53 -6.45 8.41
N GLY A 101 4.12 -6.32 7.22
CA GLY A 101 4.19 -7.39 6.22
C GLY A 101 3.04 -7.32 5.23
N CYS A 102 3.23 -7.94 4.06
CA CYS A 102 2.30 -7.86 2.95
C CYS A 102 2.20 -9.23 2.27
N PRO A 103 1.01 -9.68 1.84
CA PRO A 103 0.84 -10.94 1.12
C PRO A 103 1.36 -10.93 -0.31
N ALA A 104 1.55 -9.75 -0.91
CA ALA A 104 2.02 -9.64 -2.29
C ALA A 104 3.49 -10.08 -2.46
N HIS A 105 3.81 -10.54 -3.66
CA HIS A 105 5.12 -11.04 -4.08
C HIS A 105 5.78 -10.10 -5.11
N CYS A 106 5.81 -8.79 -4.81
CA CYS A 106 6.45 -7.81 -5.69
C CYS A 106 7.99 -7.97 -5.66
N SER A 107 8.62 -8.25 -6.80
CA SER A 107 10.09 -8.48 -6.86
C SER A 107 10.93 -7.20 -6.73
N TYR A 108 10.28 -6.04 -6.61
CA TYR A 108 10.90 -4.73 -6.34
C TYR A 108 10.59 -4.22 -4.91
N CYS A 109 9.96 -5.02 -4.06
CA CYS A 109 9.37 -4.52 -2.81
C CYS A 109 10.43 -3.92 -1.87
N TYR A 110 10.30 -2.64 -1.53
CA TYR A 110 11.24 -1.96 -0.62
C TYR A 110 11.19 -2.49 0.82
N LEU A 111 10.16 -3.27 1.17
CA LEU A 111 10.08 -3.95 2.48
C LEU A 111 11.10 -5.08 2.59
N ALA A 112 11.62 -5.58 1.47
CA ALA A 112 12.67 -6.59 1.45
C ALA A 112 13.91 -6.07 2.18
N GLY A 113 14.30 -6.74 3.27
CA GLY A 113 15.41 -6.34 4.13
C GLY A 113 15.12 -5.19 5.09
N SER A 114 13.95 -4.56 5.02
CA SER A 114 13.54 -3.47 5.93
C SER A 114 12.84 -3.96 7.20
N LEU A 115 12.21 -5.13 7.14
CA LEU A 115 11.52 -5.76 8.28
C LEU A 115 12.43 -6.79 8.95
N LYS A 116 12.40 -6.85 10.29
CA LYS A 116 13.21 -7.80 11.06
C LYS A 116 12.59 -9.20 11.03
N GLY A 117 13.44 -10.21 10.82
CA GLY A 117 13.04 -11.62 10.82
C GLY A 117 12.27 -12.03 9.56
N PRO A 118 11.56 -13.17 9.62
CA PRO A 118 10.82 -13.67 8.47
C PRO A 118 9.72 -12.69 8.03
N PRO A 119 9.47 -12.54 6.72
CA PRO A 119 8.51 -11.58 6.17
C PRO A 119 7.06 -12.12 6.25
N ILE A 120 6.66 -12.53 7.46
CA ILE A 120 5.26 -12.85 7.76
C ILE A 120 4.42 -11.57 7.84
N THR A 121 3.13 -11.72 7.57
CA THR A 121 2.15 -10.68 7.82
C THR A 121 1.72 -10.72 9.29
N ARG A 122 1.80 -9.58 9.98
CA ARG A 122 1.41 -9.38 11.38
C ARG A 122 0.28 -8.36 11.44
N ALA A 123 -0.94 -8.79 11.73
CA ALA A 123 -2.07 -7.88 11.96
C ALA A 123 -2.17 -7.52 13.45
N TYR A 124 -2.55 -6.28 13.75
CA TYR A 124 -2.60 -5.80 15.12
C TYR A 124 -3.99 -5.93 15.75
N ALA A 125 -4.05 -6.55 16.93
CA ALA A 125 -5.27 -6.80 17.68
C ALA A 125 -5.72 -5.61 18.55
N ASN A 126 -4.80 -4.72 18.93
CA ASN A 126 -5.06 -3.55 19.77
C ASN A 126 -5.40 -2.30 18.93
N LEU A 127 -6.35 -2.44 18.02
CA LEU A 127 -6.72 -1.39 17.08
C LEU A 127 -7.29 -0.15 17.79
N ASP A 128 -8.04 -0.34 18.87
CA ASP A 128 -8.53 0.70 19.77
C ASP A 128 -7.41 1.57 20.34
N GLU A 129 -6.32 0.93 20.79
CA GLU A 129 -5.15 1.67 21.30
C GLU A 129 -4.40 2.42 20.19
N ILE A 130 -4.33 1.86 18.98
CA ILE A 130 -3.68 2.50 17.83
C ILE A 130 -4.46 3.74 17.40
N LEU A 131 -5.77 3.60 17.22
CA LEU A 131 -6.66 4.68 16.81
C LEU A 131 -6.78 5.75 17.92
N GLY A 132 -6.83 5.32 19.19
CA GLY A 132 -6.85 6.22 20.34
C GLY A 132 -5.61 7.10 20.50
N ALA A 133 -4.49 6.75 19.86
CA ALA A 133 -3.28 7.57 19.88
C ALA A 133 -3.30 8.71 18.85
N LEU A 134 -4.13 8.62 17.80
CA LEU A 134 -4.13 9.56 16.67
C LEU A 134 -4.47 11.02 17.05
N PRO A 135 -5.44 11.30 17.95
CA PRO A 135 -5.79 12.67 18.30
C PRO A 135 -4.63 13.51 18.83
N ALA A 136 -3.65 12.89 19.50
CA ALA A 136 -2.47 13.56 20.02
C ALA A 136 -1.52 14.11 18.92
N TYR A 137 -1.75 13.79 17.65
CA TYR A 137 -0.93 14.22 16.51
C TYR A 137 -1.63 15.21 15.58
N LEU A 138 -2.89 15.54 15.86
CA LEU A 138 -3.69 16.48 15.08
C LEU A 138 -3.00 17.86 15.03
N GLY A 139 -2.93 18.45 13.83
CA GLY A 139 -2.32 19.75 13.54
C GLY A 139 -0.78 19.81 13.59
N GLN A 140 -0.09 18.72 13.93
CA GLN A 140 1.36 18.74 14.19
C GLN A 140 2.21 18.37 12.98
N GLY A 141 1.60 17.87 11.91
CA GLY A 141 2.29 17.40 10.71
C GLY A 141 2.89 18.50 9.84
N THR A 142 3.72 18.12 8.87
CA THR A 142 4.42 19.06 7.96
C THR A 142 4.06 18.90 6.49
N ILE A 143 3.33 17.85 6.12
CA ILE A 143 2.99 17.49 4.74
C ILE A 143 1.65 18.10 4.35
N THR A 144 0.64 17.99 5.21
CA THR A 144 -0.69 18.58 4.97
C THR A 144 -1.03 19.64 6.02
N SER A 145 -0.83 19.35 7.31
CA SER A 145 -1.19 20.27 8.41
C SER A 145 -0.57 21.68 8.31
N ARG A 146 0.66 21.80 7.78
CA ARG A 146 1.37 23.10 7.61
C ARG A 146 1.47 23.55 6.14
N SER A 147 0.83 22.83 5.23
CA SER A 147 0.88 23.14 3.80
C SER A 147 -0.32 24.00 3.40
N GLN A 148 -0.09 25.23 2.94
CA GLN A 148 -1.18 26.07 2.44
C GLN A 148 -1.97 25.38 1.31
N ALA A 149 -1.29 24.62 0.44
CA ALA A 149 -1.91 23.93 -0.69
C ALA A 149 -2.71 22.68 -0.27
N ARG A 150 -2.39 22.07 0.87
CA ARG A 150 -2.96 20.77 1.30
C ARG A 150 -3.63 20.77 2.67
N ALA A 151 -3.73 21.93 3.34
CA ALA A 151 -4.36 22.05 4.65
C ALA A 151 -5.83 21.59 4.65
N HIS A 152 -6.52 21.71 3.51
CA HIS A 152 -7.89 21.21 3.32
C HIS A 152 -8.03 19.68 3.47
N GLU A 153 -6.93 18.92 3.41
CA GLU A 153 -6.93 17.48 3.68
C GLU A 153 -6.90 17.17 5.19
N GLY A 154 -6.71 18.17 6.05
CA GLY A 154 -6.48 17.99 7.47
C GLY A 154 -5.14 17.31 7.78
N THR A 155 -4.98 16.82 9.01
CA THR A 155 -3.84 15.97 9.36
C THR A 155 -3.99 14.60 8.71
N THR A 156 -3.00 14.22 7.90
CA THR A 156 -3.08 12.98 7.12
C THR A 156 -2.36 11.80 7.78
N PHE A 157 -2.97 10.61 7.71
CA PHE A 157 -2.44 9.37 8.28
C PHE A 157 -2.32 8.29 7.20
N GLU A 158 -1.12 7.75 7.00
CA GLU A 158 -0.82 6.71 6.00
C GLU A 158 -0.87 5.31 6.62
N ALA A 159 -1.81 4.47 6.15
CA ALA A 159 -2.07 3.12 6.65
C ALA A 159 -1.45 1.98 5.83
N SER A 160 -0.78 2.26 4.70
CA SER A 160 -0.18 1.24 3.83
C SER A 160 1.34 1.31 3.73
N CYS A 161 2.03 1.86 4.74
CA CYS A 161 3.49 1.96 4.73
C CYS A 161 4.22 0.61 4.80
N TYR A 162 3.71 -0.30 5.61
CA TYR A 162 4.37 -1.58 5.87
C TYR A 162 3.47 -2.77 5.59
N THR A 163 2.33 -2.54 4.97
CA THR A 163 1.35 -3.56 4.61
C THR A 163 0.50 -3.09 3.44
N ASP A 164 -0.25 -4.01 2.85
CA ASP A 164 -1.36 -3.67 1.96
C ASP A 164 -2.65 -3.93 2.76
N PRO A 165 -3.29 -2.90 3.34
CA PRO A 165 -4.37 -3.10 4.30
C PRO A 165 -5.61 -3.70 3.65
N LEU A 166 -5.87 -3.40 2.37
CA LEU A 166 -7.00 -3.96 1.63
C LEU A 166 -6.83 -5.46 1.38
N ALA A 167 -5.59 -5.92 1.16
CA ALA A 167 -5.30 -7.35 1.02
C ALA A 167 -5.66 -8.17 2.26
N LEU A 168 -5.61 -7.54 3.44
CA LEU A 168 -5.87 -8.18 4.72
C LEU A 168 -7.32 -8.01 5.17
N GLU A 169 -8.06 -7.11 4.53
CA GLU A 169 -9.37 -6.68 4.98
C GLU A 169 -10.38 -7.84 5.13
N PRO A 170 -10.47 -8.81 4.20
CA PRO A 170 -11.43 -9.91 4.34
C PRO A 170 -11.28 -10.69 5.65
N ILE A 171 -10.05 -10.84 6.15
CA ILE A 171 -9.78 -11.56 7.40
C ILE A 171 -9.80 -10.61 8.59
N THR A 172 -9.18 -9.44 8.44
CA THR A 172 -8.86 -8.59 9.59
C THR A 172 -9.96 -7.60 9.96
N GLY A 173 -10.74 -7.09 9.01
CA GLY A 173 -11.69 -6.00 9.26
C GLY A 173 -11.05 -4.70 9.75
N SER A 174 -9.71 -4.61 9.74
CA SER A 174 -8.97 -3.52 10.37
C SER A 174 -9.10 -2.22 9.59
N LEU A 175 -9.15 -2.30 8.26
CA LEU A 175 -9.29 -1.13 7.41
C LEU A 175 -10.71 -0.57 7.49
N SER A 176 -11.74 -1.42 7.47
CA SER A 176 -13.13 -0.95 7.67
C SER A 176 -13.32 -0.28 9.03
N ALA A 177 -12.80 -0.89 10.10
CA ALA A 177 -12.85 -0.30 11.43
C ALA A 177 -12.11 1.05 11.52
N ALA A 178 -10.95 1.17 10.87
CA ALA A 178 -10.23 2.45 10.80
C ALA A 178 -11.00 3.50 10.00
N ILE A 179 -11.57 3.14 8.85
CA ILE A 179 -12.36 4.05 8.01
C ILE A 179 -13.58 4.57 8.76
N ALA A 180 -14.33 3.68 9.41
CA ALA A 180 -15.49 4.05 10.22
C ALA A 180 -15.09 4.97 11.40
N TRP A 181 -13.96 4.68 12.05
CA TRP A 181 -13.43 5.54 13.11
C TRP A 181 -13.09 6.95 12.60
N PHE A 182 -12.42 7.05 11.44
CA PHE A 182 -12.13 8.34 10.82
C PHE A 182 -13.40 9.07 10.37
N GLY A 183 -14.39 8.35 9.84
CA GLY A 183 -15.68 8.92 9.44
C GLY A 183 -16.45 9.53 10.61
N GLY A 184 -16.45 8.85 11.77
CA GLY A 184 -17.05 9.36 13.01
C GLY A 184 -16.22 10.42 13.73
N TRP A 185 -14.94 10.59 13.37
CA TRP A 185 -14.05 11.55 14.04
C TRP A 185 -14.28 12.97 13.54
N GLN A 186 -14.94 13.79 14.38
CA GLN A 186 -15.24 15.21 14.10
C GLN A 186 -14.00 16.12 14.24
N ALA A 187 -12.96 15.91 13.43
CA ALA A 187 -11.71 16.70 13.46
C ALA A 187 -11.04 16.77 12.09
N ASP A 188 -10.37 17.86 11.69
CA ASP A 188 -9.74 17.96 10.37
C ASP A 188 -8.59 16.96 10.17
N ALA A 189 -8.94 15.76 9.72
CA ALA A 189 -8.05 14.62 9.57
C ALA A 189 -8.51 13.71 8.43
N GLN A 190 -7.55 13.06 7.79
CA GLN A 190 -7.82 12.15 6.69
C GLN A 190 -6.94 10.88 6.78
N LEU A 191 -7.59 9.72 6.71
CA LEU A 191 -6.92 8.44 6.50
C LEU A 191 -6.57 8.29 5.02
N ARG A 192 -5.37 7.78 4.72
CA ARG A 192 -4.97 7.45 3.35
C ARG A 192 -4.35 6.06 3.33
N PHE A 193 -4.62 5.30 2.27
CA PHE A 193 -3.96 4.03 2.02
C PHE A 193 -3.79 3.81 0.51
N THR A 194 -2.77 3.08 0.12
CA THR A 194 -2.52 2.63 -1.25
C THR A 194 -2.61 1.11 -1.27
N SER A 195 -3.27 0.54 -2.28
CA SER A 195 -3.36 -0.91 -2.46
C SER A 195 -3.05 -1.37 -3.88
N LYS A 196 -2.61 -2.62 -4.01
CA LYS A 196 -2.53 -3.39 -5.27
C LYS A 196 -3.65 -4.43 -5.40
N PHE A 197 -4.60 -4.46 -4.47
CA PHE A 197 -5.79 -5.29 -4.49
C PHE A 197 -6.99 -4.45 -4.93
N ALA A 198 -8.07 -5.11 -5.32
CA ALA A 198 -9.22 -4.44 -5.95
C ALA A 198 -10.57 -4.82 -5.34
N ASP A 199 -10.59 -5.72 -4.34
CA ASP A 199 -11.84 -6.04 -3.64
C ASP A 199 -12.11 -4.96 -2.60
N VAL A 200 -12.91 -3.98 -2.99
CA VAL A 200 -13.31 -2.84 -2.15
C VAL A 200 -14.71 -3.00 -1.57
N SER A 201 -15.36 -4.15 -1.78
CA SER A 201 -16.77 -4.37 -1.46
C SER A 201 -17.13 -4.02 -0.02
N ALA A 202 -16.30 -4.41 0.94
CA ALA A 202 -16.48 -4.11 2.37
C ALA A 202 -16.39 -2.61 2.70
N LEU A 203 -15.72 -1.82 1.87
CA LEU A 203 -15.47 -0.39 2.11
C LEU A 203 -16.57 0.51 1.55
N LEU A 204 -17.23 0.08 0.47
CA LEU A 204 -18.25 0.88 -0.23
C LEU A 204 -19.40 1.37 0.66
N PRO A 205 -19.95 0.57 1.61
CA PRO A 205 -21.09 1.01 2.41
C PRO A 205 -20.71 1.78 3.68
N LEU A 206 -19.41 1.99 3.96
CA LEU A 206 -18.98 2.62 5.21
C LEU A 206 -19.27 4.12 5.21
N ASP A 207 -19.71 4.65 6.36
CA ASP A 207 -19.80 6.10 6.56
C ASP A 207 -18.39 6.67 6.80
N HIS A 208 -17.72 7.01 5.71
CA HIS A 208 -16.35 7.54 5.73
C HIS A 208 -16.30 9.06 5.80
N ALA A 209 -17.43 9.77 5.70
CA ALA A 209 -17.57 11.22 5.73
C ALA A 209 -16.54 12.02 4.89
N GLY A 210 -16.10 11.47 3.75
CA GLY A 210 -15.02 12.05 2.91
C GLY A 210 -13.62 12.07 3.55
N ARG A 211 -13.44 11.50 4.75
CA ARG A 211 -12.20 11.53 5.56
C ARG A 211 -11.25 10.37 5.26
N THR A 212 -11.44 9.66 4.15
CA THR A 212 -10.56 8.58 3.73
C THR A 212 -10.26 8.69 2.24
N ARG A 213 -8.98 8.70 1.86
CA ARG A 213 -8.53 8.59 0.46
C ARG A 213 -7.96 7.22 0.16
N MET A 214 -8.64 6.49 -0.73
CA MET A 214 -8.09 5.27 -1.31
C MET A 214 -7.19 5.60 -2.50
N ARG A 215 -6.03 4.96 -2.58
CA ARG A 215 -5.16 5.02 -3.76
C ARG A 215 -4.93 3.64 -4.34
N ALA A 216 -4.82 3.56 -5.65
CA ALA A 216 -4.38 2.35 -6.33
C ALA A 216 -2.94 2.51 -6.77
N SER A 217 -2.09 1.55 -6.41
CA SER A 217 -0.77 1.44 -7.03
C SER A 217 -0.94 0.81 -8.40
N ILE A 218 -0.42 1.46 -9.45
CA ILE A 218 -0.58 1.00 -10.84
C ILE A 218 0.75 1.04 -11.59
N ASN A 219 0.89 0.14 -12.56
CA ASN A 219 2.04 0.02 -13.46
C ASN A 219 1.53 -0.63 -14.76
N PRO A 220 2.08 -0.32 -15.95
CA PRO A 220 1.66 -0.99 -17.18
C PRO A 220 2.02 -2.48 -17.14
N PRO A 221 1.36 -3.32 -17.96
CA PRO A 221 1.59 -4.77 -18.00
C PRO A 221 3.07 -5.18 -18.09
N ALA A 222 3.87 -4.42 -18.83
CA ALA A 222 5.31 -4.63 -18.98
C ALA A 222 6.07 -4.66 -17.63
N PHE A 223 5.59 -3.92 -16.63
CA PHE A 223 6.20 -3.81 -15.30
C PHE A 223 5.36 -4.49 -14.21
N ALA A 224 4.04 -4.60 -14.40
CA ALA A 224 3.15 -5.34 -13.51
C ALA A 224 3.48 -6.84 -13.46
N ARG A 225 4.23 -7.39 -14.43
CA ARG A 225 4.79 -8.75 -14.38
C ARG A 225 5.65 -9.02 -13.13
N PHE A 226 6.16 -7.97 -12.50
CA PHE A 226 6.92 -8.06 -11.25
C PHE A 226 6.02 -8.06 -9.99
N GLU A 227 4.69 -8.06 -10.14
CA GLU A 227 3.71 -7.88 -9.06
C GLU A 227 2.94 -9.18 -8.77
N GLY A 228 3.64 -10.21 -8.28
CA GLY A 228 3.01 -11.50 -7.98
C GLY A 228 1.93 -11.42 -6.90
N GLY A 229 0.80 -12.11 -7.12
CA GLY A 229 -0.28 -12.22 -6.13
C GLY A 229 -1.10 -10.94 -5.93
N THR A 230 -1.18 -10.08 -6.95
CA THR A 230 -1.91 -8.79 -6.89
C THR A 230 -2.92 -8.66 -8.02
N ALA A 231 -3.91 -7.76 -7.86
CA ALA A 231 -4.92 -7.52 -8.89
C ALA A 231 -4.29 -6.85 -10.11
N ARG A 232 -4.91 -6.94 -11.29
CA ARG A 232 -4.40 -6.22 -12.48
C ARG A 232 -4.69 -4.72 -12.38
N ALA A 233 -3.91 -3.90 -13.09
CA ALA A 233 -4.08 -2.45 -13.08
C ALA A 233 -5.52 -2.03 -13.46
N SER A 234 -6.10 -2.65 -14.48
CA SER A 234 -7.51 -2.46 -14.89
C SER A 234 -8.50 -2.72 -13.75
N GLN A 235 -8.35 -3.84 -13.03
CA GLN A 235 -9.18 -4.16 -11.87
C GLN A 235 -9.05 -3.13 -10.75
N ARG A 236 -7.81 -2.65 -10.50
CA ARG A 236 -7.55 -1.60 -9.50
C ARG A 236 -8.18 -0.25 -9.92
N LEU A 237 -8.16 0.09 -11.20
CA LEU A 237 -8.82 1.29 -11.74
C LEU A 237 -10.35 1.18 -11.67
N ALA A 238 -10.91 0.00 -11.94
CA ALA A 238 -12.33 -0.28 -11.73
C ALA A 238 -12.73 -0.15 -10.25
N ALA A 239 -11.89 -0.61 -9.33
CA ALA A 239 -12.09 -0.41 -7.90
C ALA A 239 -12.08 1.07 -7.51
N LEU A 240 -11.13 1.88 -8.04
CA LEU A 240 -11.16 3.33 -7.81
C LEU A 240 -12.45 3.98 -8.31
N ARG A 241 -12.96 3.56 -9.47
CA ARG A 241 -14.25 4.03 -9.97
C ARG A 241 -15.38 3.75 -8.97
N GLN A 242 -15.44 2.55 -8.40
CA GLN A 242 -16.44 2.20 -7.38
C GLN A 242 -16.29 3.06 -6.13
N MET A 243 -15.06 3.31 -5.68
CA MET A 243 -14.78 4.15 -4.52
C MET A 243 -15.23 5.60 -4.74
N VAL A 244 -14.99 6.18 -5.92
CA VAL A 244 -15.51 7.52 -6.25
C VAL A 244 -17.03 7.56 -6.23
N LEU A 245 -17.69 6.53 -6.79
CA LEU A 245 -19.16 6.42 -6.77
C LEU A 245 -19.72 6.26 -5.36
N ALA A 246 -18.95 5.69 -4.43
CA ALA A 246 -19.28 5.63 -3.01
C ALA A 246 -18.95 6.92 -2.24
N GLY A 247 -18.34 7.93 -2.88
CA GLY A 247 -18.05 9.23 -2.29
C GLY A 247 -16.63 9.39 -1.75
N TYR A 248 -15.75 8.40 -1.93
CA TYR A 248 -14.36 8.50 -1.49
C TYR A 248 -13.54 9.43 -2.41
N PRO A 249 -12.69 10.33 -1.87
CA PRO A 249 -11.58 10.85 -2.64
C PRO A 249 -10.63 9.72 -3.04
N VAL A 250 -9.99 9.83 -4.20
CA VAL A 250 -9.13 8.75 -4.75
C VAL A 250 -7.75 9.24 -5.20
N GLY A 251 -6.85 8.30 -5.49
CA GLY A 251 -5.58 8.65 -6.12
C GLY A 251 -4.89 7.51 -6.85
N LEU A 252 -3.97 7.88 -7.72
CA LEU A 252 -3.07 6.98 -8.42
C LEU A 252 -1.69 7.03 -7.77
N THR A 253 -1.12 5.87 -7.46
CA THR A 253 0.29 5.74 -7.07
C THR A 253 1.02 5.00 -8.20
N ILE A 254 1.61 5.75 -9.13
CA ILE A 254 2.39 5.15 -10.22
C ILE A 254 3.77 4.81 -9.66
N ALA A 255 3.93 3.54 -9.25
CA ALA A 255 5.08 3.10 -8.47
C ALA A 255 5.32 1.59 -8.52
N PRO A 256 6.59 1.14 -8.64
CA PRO A 256 7.75 1.95 -9.00
C PRO A 256 7.75 2.28 -10.50
N ILE A 257 8.09 3.51 -10.85
CA ILE A 257 8.35 3.91 -12.24
C ILE A 257 9.66 3.27 -12.69
N ILE A 258 9.61 2.45 -13.74
CA ILE A 258 10.75 1.72 -14.29
C ILE A 258 11.11 2.29 -15.67
N ALA A 259 12.30 2.88 -15.77
CA ALA A 259 12.87 3.35 -17.02
C ALA A 259 13.57 2.19 -17.76
N ALA A 260 12.78 1.43 -18.52
CA ALA A 260 13.28 0.41 -19.46
C ALA A 260 12.84 0.76 -20.89
N SER A 261 13.41 0.11 -21.91
CA SER A 261 13.00 0.36 -23.29
C SER A 261 11.46 0.26 -23.46
N GLY A 262 10.86 1.21 -24.19
CA GLY A 262 9.41 1.29 -24.40
C GLY A 262 8.60 1.85 -23.22
N TRP A 263 9.25 2.41 -22.17
CA TRP A 263 8.53 2.93 -21.00
C TRP A 263 7.53 4.05 -21.35
N GLU A 264 7.84 4.93 -22.29
CA GLU A 264 6.97 6.06 -22.67
C GLU A 264 5.61 5.58 -23.20
N GLU A 265 5.62 4.65 -24.15
CA GLU A 265 4.40 4.06 -24.71
C GLU A 265 3.62 3.29 -23.63
N ALA A 266 4.32 2.48 -22.82
CA ALA A 266 3.70 1.67 -21.79
C ALA A 266 3.00 2.54 -20.73
N TYR A 267 3.66 3.58 -20.22
CA TYR A 267 3.04 4.50 -19.25
C TYR A 267 2.00 5.42 -19.91
N GLY A 268 2.17 5.76 -21.19
CA GLY A 268 1.16 6.50 -21.97
C GLY A 268 -0.17 5.74 -22.00
N ALA A 269 -0.13 4.46 -22.36
CA ALA A 269 -1.29 3.58 -22.39
C ALA A 269 -1.91 3.36 -20.99
N LEU A 270 -1.09 3.25 -19.93
CA LEU A 270 -1.59 3.16 -18.56
C LEU A 270 -2.39 4.41 -18.16
N ILE A 271 -1.89 5.60 -18.52
CA ILE A 271 -2.53 6.88 -18.20
C ILE A 271 -3.83 7.05 -19.00
N ASP A 272 -3.85 6.61 -20.26
CA ASP A 272 -5.09 6.55 -21.06
C ASP A 272 -6.14 5.63 -20.42
N ASP A 273 -5.73 4.45 -19.98
CA ASP A 273 -6.62 3.50 -19.34
C ASP A 273 -7.20 4.06 -18.03
N ALA A 274 -6.37 4.75 -17.24
CA ALA A 274 -6.82 5.45 -16.04
C ALA A 274 -7.82 6.57 -16.37
N ALA A 275 -7.56 7.37 -17.40
CA ALA A 275 -8.47 8.40 -17.87
C ALA A 275 -9.81 7.82 -18.32
N ALA A 276 -9.79 6.71 -19.07
CA ALA A 276 -10.99 6.04 -19.54
C ALA A 276 -11.85 5.47 -18.39
N HIS A 277 -11.25 4.88 -17.36
CA HIS A 277 -11.96 4.37 -16.19
C HIS A 277 -12.59 5.48 -15.33
N LEU A 278 -11.90 6.61 -15.20
CA LEU A 278 -12.29 7.73 -14.34
C LEU A 278 -13.13 8.79 -15.07
N ALA A 279 -13.34 8.65 -16.38
CA ALA A 279 -14.14 9.56 -17.18
C ALA A 279 -15.59 9.66 -16.69
N GLY A 280 -16.11 10.89 -16.70
CA GLY A 280 -17.50 11.21 -16.39
C GLY A 280 -17.92 10.99 -14.94
N LEU A 281 -16.96 10.82 -14.01
CA LEU A 281 -17.26 10.67 -12.60
C LEU A 281 -17.55 12.03 -11.96
N PRO A 282 -18.64 12.15 -11.17
CA PRO A 282 -18.97 13.40 -10.49
C PRO A 282 -17.97 13.66 -9.35
N ALA A 283 -17.70 14.94 -9.07
CA ALA A 283 -16.92 15.39 -7.92
C ALA A 283 -15.57 14.65 -7.74
N LEU A 284 -14.91 14.29 -8.84
CA LEU A 284 -13.66 13.54 -8.84
C LEU A 284 -12.53 14.34 -8.17
N ASP A 285 -12.21 14.00 -6.92
CA ASP A 285 -10.97 14.41 -6.27
C ASP A 285 -9.89 13.37 -6.52
N LEU A 286 -9.07 13.62 -7.54
CA LEU A 286 -8.00 12.73 -7.98
C LEU A 286 -6.61 13.31 -7.66
N THR A 287 -5.80 12.54 -6.95
CA THR A 287 -4.38 12.85 -6.72
C THR A 287 -3.47 11.86 -7.42
N VAL A 288 -2.28 12.29 -7.85
CA VAL A 288 -1.26 11.41 -8.46
C VAL A 288 0.05 11.50 -7.69
N GLU A 289 0.58 10.35 -7.31
CA GLU A 289 1.85 10.18 -6.60
C GLU A 289 2.82 9.40 -7.50
N LEU A 290 3.98 9.99 -7.80
CA LEU A 290 4.95 9.45 -8.76
C LEU A 290 6.22 9.02 -8.03
N ILE A 291 6.53 7.73 -8.08
CA ILE A 291 7.63 7.15 -7.30
C ILE A 291 8.52 6.31 -8.20
N THR A 292 9.76 6.74 -8.39
CA THR A 292 10.73 6.01 -9.22
C THR A 292 11.28 4.77 -8.54
N HIS A 293 11.64 3.77 -9.35
CA HIS A 293 12.29 2.57 -8.86
C HIS A 293 13.60 2.93 -8.15
N ARG A 294 13.77 2.39 -6.95
CA ARG A 294 14.96 2.54 -6.11
C ARG A 294 15.18 1.26 -5.31
N PHE A 295 16.43 1.01 -4.96
CA PHE A 295 16.79 -0.15 -4.14
C PHE A 295 18.04 0.13 -3.32
N THR A 296 18.25 -0.62 -2.23
CA THR A 296 19.50 -0.62 -1.47
C THR A 296 20.27 -1.91 -1.80
N PRO A 297 21.59 -1.96 -1.55
CA PRO A 297 22.35 -3.21 -1.67
C PRO A 297 21.73 -4.34 -0.83
N GLY A 298 21.26 -4.03 0.38
CA GLY A 298 20.60 -4.98 1.27
C GLY A 298 19.25 -5.48 0.72
N SER A 299 18.39 -4.59 0.21
CA SER A 299 17.12 -5.02 -0.37
C SER A 299 17.35 -5.85 -1.63
N LYS A 300 18.35 -5.51 -2.46
CA LYS A 300 18.74 -6.29 -3.64
C LYS A 300 19.16 -7.71 -3.25
N ALA A 301 20.07 -7.87 -2.29
CA ALA A 301 20.53 -9.18 -1.87
C ALA A 301 19.38 -10.07 -1.36
N VAL A 302 18.45 -9.49 -0.59
CA VAL A 302 17.25 -10.21 -0.13
C VAL A 302 16.36 -10.61 -1.30
N LEU A 303 16.08 -9.70 -2.23
CA LEU A 303 15.24 -9.96 -3.39
C LEU A 303 15.85 -11.00 -4.33
N ASP A 304 17.16 -10.97 -4.57
CA ASP A 304 17.88 -11.97 -5.36
C ASP A 304 17.77 -13.36 -4.71
N SER A 305 17.79 -13.44 -3.37
CA SER A 305 17.63 -14.71 -2.66
C SER A 305 16.21 -15.29 -2.78
N TRP A 306 15.18 -14.44 -2.86
CA TRP A 306 13.78 -14.87 -2.99
C TRP A 306 13.39 -15.14 -4.44
N TYR A 307 13.94 -14.36 -5.37
CA TYR A 307 13.57 -14.32 -6.78
C TYR A 307 14.80 -14.38 -7.71
N PRO A 308 15.62 -15.44 -7.67
CA PRO A 308 16.86 -15.51 -8.46
C PRO A 308 16.62 -15.44 -9.98
N GLY A 309 15.40 -15.73 -10.45
CA GLY A 309 14.99 -15.61 -11.86
C GLY A 309 14.31 -14.28 -12.22
N SER A 310 14.30 -13.28 -11.33
CA SER A 310 13.68 -11.98 -11.62
C SER A 310 14.48 -11.23 -12.69
N ALA A 311 13.81 -10.86 -13.78
CA ALA A 311 14.41 -10.02 -14.84
C ALA A 311 14.35 -8.51 -14.53
N LEU A 312 14.17 -8.12 -13.27
CA LEU A 312 14.16 -6.72 -12.85
C LEU A 312 15.58 -6.18 -12.84
N ASP A 313 15.84 -5.12 -13.60
CA ASP A 313 17.15 -4.47 -13.59
C ASP A 313 17.41 -3.73 -12.27
N MET A 314 18.30 -4.33 -11.49
CA MET A 314 18.85 -3.79 -10.25
C MET A 314 20.38 -3.61 -10.35
N THR A 315 20.89 -3.34 -11.55
CA THR A 315 22.29 -3.02 -11.81
C THR A 315 22.57 -1.52 -11.60
N GLY A 316 23.82 -1.10 -11.80
CA GLY A 316 24.22 0.31 -11.78
C GLY A 316 23.82 1.09 -13.04
N LEU A 317 23.21 0.45 -14.05
CA LEU A 317 22.87 1.10 -15.31
C LEU A 317 21.85 2.23 -15.09
N ASN A 318 22.18 3.43 -15.57
CA ASN A 318 21.40 4.66 -15.39
C ASN A 318 21.09 4.97 -13.92
N ARG A 319 21.94 4.51 -12.99
CA ARG A 319 21.79 4.73 -11.54
C ARG A 319 22.79 5.73 -10.99
N THR A 320 22.41 6.33 -9.87
CA THR A 320 23.30 7.10 -9.01
C THR A 320 23.01 6.74 -7.56
N THR A 321 24.08 6.60 -6.76
CA THR A 321 23.99 6.39 -5.32
C THR A 321 23.54 7.67 -4.62
N LYS A 322 22.45 7.62 -3.86
CA LYS A 322 22.07 8.66 -2.90
C LYS A 322 22.29 8.16 -1.48
N ARG A 323 22.98 8.98 -0.67
CA ARG A 323 23.12 8.77 0.77
C ARG A 323 21.97 9.44 1.51
N THR A 324 21.38 8.73 2.46
CA THR A 324 20.38 9.30 3.36
C THR A 324 21.06 10.06 4.49
N LYS A 325 20.28 10.88 5.21
CA LYS A 325 20.73 11.59 6.43
C LYS A 325 21.30 10.64 7.50
N PHE A 326 20.90 9.37 7.49
CA PHE A 326 21.32 8.35 8.45
C PHE A 326 22.45 7.46 7.93
N GLY A 327 23.10 7.85 6.83
CA GLY A 327 24.27 7.14 6.27
C GLY A 327 23.92 5.93 5.41
N SER A 328 22.64 5.57 5.25
CA SER A 328 22.25 4.47 4.37
C SER A 328 22.32 4.87 2.90
N GLU A 329 22.74 3.96 2.03
CA GLU A 329 22.82 4.18 0.58
C GLU A 329 21.64 3.55 -0.17
N LYS A 330 21.15 4.26 -1.18
CA LYS A 330 20.15 3.76 -2.14
C LYS A 330 20.53 4.12 -3.56
N GLN A 331 20.25 3.23 -4.49
CA GLN A 331 20.32 3.47 -5.93
C GLN A 331 19.02 4.11 -6.40
N VAL A 332 19.14 5.23 -7.10
CA VAL A 332 18.04 5.91 -7.80
C VAL A 332 18.46 6.14 -9.25
N TYR A 333 17.53 6.51 -10.14
CA TYR A 333 17.93 6.89 -11.50
C TYR A 333 18.82 8.15 -11.50
N ASP A 334 19.70 8.24 -12.50
CA ASP A 334 20.52 9.43 -12.74
C ASP A 334 19.66 10.67 -13.09
N ALA A 335 20.29 11.85 -13.07
CA ALA A 335 19.59 13.11 -13.27
C ALA A 335 18.95 13.25 -14.67
N ALA A 336 19.56 12.68 -15.71
CA ALA A 336 19.03 12.76 -17.07
C ALA A 336 17.75 11.93 -17.21
N THR A 337 17.80 10.69 -16.74
CA THR A 337 16.66 9.76 -16.69
C THR A 337 15.53 10.34 -15.85
N MET A 338 15.83 10.88 -14.66
CA MET A 338 14.83 11.50 -13.79
C MET A 338 14.14 12.70 -14.47
N ARG A 339 14.87 13.54 -15.20
CA ARG A 339 14.28 14.66 -15.96
C ARG A 339 13.37 14.19 -17.08
N ALA A 340 13.81 13.20 -17.86
CA ALA A 340 13.03 12.65 -18.97
C ALA A 340 11.70 12.04 -18.48
N LEU A 341 11.76 11.19 -17.45
CA LEU A 341 10.56 10.59 -16.87
C LEU A 341 9.62 11.68 -16.32
N ARG A 342 10.16 12.62 -15.52
CA ARG A 342 9.34 13.66 -14.90
C ARG A 342 8.61 14.51 -15.94
N ALA A 343 9.32 14.98 -16.98
CA ALA A 343 8.74 15.78 -18.04
C ALA A 343 7.64 15.03 -18.81
N PHE A 344 7.83 13.72 -19.04
CA PHE A 344 6.80 12.88 -19.64
C PHE A 344 5.56 12.79 -18.75
N PHE A 345 5.70 12.42 -17.47
CA PHE A 345 4.55 12.22 -16.59
C PHE A 345 3.79 13.51 -16.34
N GLU A 346 4.48 14.63 -16.10
CA GLU A 346 3.84 15.93 -15.91
C GLU A 346 3.00 16.33 -17.13
N ARG A 347 3.57 16.23 -18.35
CA ARG A 347 2.83 16.50 -19.60
C ARG A 347 1.67 15.54 -19.78
N ARG A 348 1.94 14.23 -19.70
CA ARG A 348 0.96 13.20 -20.03
C ARG A 348 -0.25 13.20 -19.08
N ILE A 349 0.00 13.42 -17.78
CA ILE A 349 -1.07 13.54 -16.77
C ILE A 349 -1.86 14.82 -17.00
N ALA A 350 -1.22 15.96 -17.30
CA ALA A 350 -1.94 17.20 -17.60
C ALA A 350 -2.88 17.04 -18.80
N ASP A 351 -2.43 16.32 -19.85
CA ASP A 351 -3.22 16.10 -21.06
C ASP A 351 -4.38 15.12 -20.85
N ALA A 352 -4.14 13.96 -20.22
CA ALA A 352 -5.15 12.89 -20.10
C ALA A 352 -6.03 12.97 -18.84
N LEU A 353 -5.51 13.55 -17.76
CA LEU A 353 -6.16 13.62 -16.45
C LEU A 353 -6.13 15.06 -15.92
N PRO A 354 -6.76 16.03 -16.60
CA PRO A 354 -6.63 17.46 -16.25
C PRO A 354 -7.18 17.82 -14.85
N ALA A 355 -8.04 16.98 -14.26
CA ALA A 355 -8.52 17.14 -12.90
C ALA A 355 -7.54 16.61 -11.83
N ALA A 356 -6.50 15.89 -12.23
CA ALA A 356 -5.56 15.27 -11.31
C ALA A 356 -4.57 16.29 -10.71
N ARG A 357 -4.35 16.18 -9.41
CA ARG A 357 -3.29 16.93 -8.69
C ARG A 357 -2.08 16.05 -8.49
N ILE A 358 -0.97 16.34 -9.15
CA ILE A 358 0.32 15.68 -8.87
C ILE A 358 0.82 16.18 -7.50
N LEU A 359 0.90 15.27 -6.53
CA LEU A 359 1.32 15.64 -5.17
C LEU A 359 2.84 15.72 -5.04
N TYR A 360 3.55 14.76 -5.63
CA TYR A 360 5.01 14.70 -5.57
C TYR A 360 5.62 13.74 -6.59
N TRP A 361 6.93 13.93 -6.81
CA TRP A 361 7.84 13.09 -7.59
C TRP A 361 9.05 12.72 -6.71
N THR A 362 9.39 11.43 -6.58
CA THR A 362 10.52 11.01 -5.71
C THR A 362 11.32 9.80 -6.18
#